data_AF-A0A2K3JU56-F1
#
_entry.id   AF-A0A2K3JU56-F1
#
_cell.length_a   1.000
_cell.length_b   1.000
_cell.length_c   1.000
_cell.angle_alpha   90.00
_cell.angle_beta   90.00
_cell.angle_gamma   90.00
#
_symmetry.space_group_name_H-M   'P 1'
#
loop_
_entity.id
_entity.type
_entity.pdbx_description
1 polymer ?
#
loop_
_entity_poly.entity_id
_entity_poly.type
_entity_poly.pdbx_seq_one_letter_code
_entity_poly.pdbx_strand_id
1 'polypeptide(L)' 'GLAYVDFLDDEHLVAAVAKNKNTLLGKKLSIARSDPKRGGKETLDPKNAEHGMPMGRS' A
#
# COMPACT_ATOMS: atom_id res chain seq x y z
N GLY A 1 17.97 6.69 4.89
CA GLY A 1 17.38 6.77 3.54
C GLY A 1 16.63 5.49 3.24
N LEU A 2 15.70 5.54 2.30
CA LEU A 2 14.96 4.38 1.79
C LEU A 2 15.26 4.27 0.29
N ALA A 3 15.21 3.05 -0.26
CA ALA A 3 15.37 2.80 -1.68
C ALA A 3 14.22 1.92 -2.17
N TYR A 4 13.81 2.14 -3.42
CA TYR A 4 12.81 1.32 -4.11
C TYR A 4 13.52 0.42 -5.11
N VAL A 5 13.05 -0.82 -5.21
CA VAL A 5 13.58 -1.83 -6.13
C VAL A 5 12.40 -2.54 -6.75
N ASP A 6 12.30 -2.47 -8.07
CA ASP A 6 11.36 -3.27 -8.84
C ASP A 6 11.98 -4.63 -9.17
N PHE A 7 11.18 -5.69 -9.02
CA PHE A 7 11.55 -7.06 -9.35
C PHE A 7 10.71 -7.52 -10.53
N LEU A 8 11.29 -8.30 -11.45
CA LEU A 8 10.56 -8.86 -12.57
C LEU A 8 9.61 -9.98 -12.14
N ASP A 9 10.00 -10.78 -11.16
CA ASP A 9 9.28 -11.98 -10.73
C ASP A 9 8.89 -11.93 -9.25
N ASP A 10 7.76 -12.54 -8.94
CA ASP A 10 7.29 -12.70 -7.57
C ASP A 10 8.26 -13.51 -6.70
N GLU A 11 8.98 -14.49 -7.26
CA GLU A 11 9.95 -15.30 -6.52
C GLU A 11 11.07 -14.45 -5.91
N HIS A 12 11.64 -13.53 -6.70
CA HIS A 12 12.68 -12.61 -6.25
C HIS A 12 12.16 -11.65 -5.19
N LEU A 13 10.93 -11.17 -5.35
CA LEU A 13 10.28 -10.30 -4.38
C LEU A 13 10.03 -11.02 -3.05
N VAL A 14 9.54 -12.26 -3.08
CA VAL A 14 9.34 -13.09 -1.87
C VAL A 14 10.68 -13.36 -1.18
N ALA A 15 11.73 -13.71 -1.93
CA ALA A 15 13.06 -13.94 -1.38
C ALA A 15 13.64 -12.67 -0.72
N ALA A 16 13.41 -11.49 -1.31
CA ALA A 16 13.82 -10.22 -0.72
C ALA A 16 13.04 -9.89 0.57
N VAL A 17 11.72 -10.08 0.56
CA VAL A 17 10.87 -9.86 1.74
C VAL A 17 11.20 -10.86 2.84
N ALA A 18 11.55 -12.10 2.52
CA ALA A 18 11.99 -13.10 3.50
C ALA A 18 13.27 -12.68 4.24
N LYS A 19 14.09 -11.79 3.64
CA LYS A 19 15.28 -11.22 4.29
C LYS A 19 14.97 -10.05 5.21
N ASN A 20 13.70 -9.63 5.34
CA ASN A 20 13.26 -8.60 6.27
C ASN A 20 13.64 -8.95 7.72
N LYS A 21 13.97 -7.94 8.53
CA LYS A 21 14.38 -8.05 9.94
C LYS A 21 15.70 -8.78 10.19
N ASN A 22 16.39 -9.25 9.16
CA ASN A 22 17.77 -9.74 9.32
C ASN A 22 18.75 -8.59 9.56
N THR A 23 19.82 -8.90 10.28
CA THR A 23 20.91 -7.97 10.54
C THR A 23 21.92 -8.08 9.41
N LEU A 24 22.08 -7.01 8.64
CA LEU A 24 23.08 -6.91 7.58
C LEU A 24 24.04 -5.78 7.97
N LEU A 25 25.34 -6.07 8.03
CA LEU A 25 26.39 -5.09 8.39
C LEU A 25 26.13 -4.40 9.75
N GLY A 26 25.60 -5.16 10.73
CA GLY A 26 25.28 -4.64 12.06
C GLY A 26 24.04 -3.74 12.13
N LYS A 27 23.27 -3.61 11.03
CA LYS A 27 22.03 -2.82 10.96
C LYS A 27 20.85 -3.73 10.61
N LYS A 28 19.71 -3.48 11.23
CA LYS A 28 18.48 -4.22 10.97
C LYS A 28 17.87 -3.76 9.65
N LEU A 29 17.59 -4.70 8.75
CA LEU A 29 16.91 -4.42 7.49
C LEU A 29 15.39 -4.35 7.68
N SER A 30 14.78 -3.36 7.04
CA SER A 30 13.32 -3.21 6.94
C SER A 30 12.92 -3.16 5.47
N ILE A 31 12.53 -4.31 4.95
CA ILE A 31 12.04 -4.52 3.58
C ILE A 31 10.53 -4.75 3.63
N ALA A 32 9.75 -3.95 2.93
CA ALA A 32 8.30 -4.13 2.81
C ALA A 32 7.92 -4.20 1.33
N ARG A 33 6.90 -5.01 1.02
CA ARG A 33 6.27 -4.98 -0.29
C ARG A 33 5.60 -3.62 -0.47
N SER A 34 5.91 -2.94 -1.57
CA SER A 34 5.07 -1.83 -2.00
C SER A 34 3.82 -2.44 -2.60
N ASP A 35 2.69 -2.24 -1.93
CA ASP A 35 1.39 -2.60 -2.46
C ASP A 35 0.84 -1.30 -3.09
N PRO A 36 0.96 -1.10 -4.42
CA PRO A 36 0.35 0.05 -5.08
C PRO A 36 -1.16 -0.17 -5.19
N LYS A 37 -1.85 -0.36 -4.05
CA LYS A 37 -3.26 0.00 -3.98
C LYS A 37 -3.31 1.49 -4.16
N ARG A 38 -3.61 1.90 -5.41
CA ARG A 38 -4.08 3.22 -5.83
C ARG A 38 -3.87 4.27 -4.76
N GLY A 39 -2.76 5.01 -4.85
CA GLY A 39 -2.49 6.10 -3.94
C GLY A 39 -3.73 6.97 -3.74
N GLY A 40 -4.27 6.97 -2.52
CA GLY A 40 -5.28 7.93 -2.11
C GLY A 40 -6.42 7.37 -1.27
N LYS A 41 -6.18 7.29 0.06
CA LYS A 41 -7.19 7.51 1.12
C LYS A 41 -8.39 6.54 1.17
N GLU A 42 -8.30 5.55 2.05
CA GLU A 42 -9.46 5.24 2.91
C GLU A 42 -9.63 6.39 3.92
N THR A 43 -10.18 7.50 3.46
CA THR A 43 -11.03 8.34 4.31
C THR A 43 -12.41 8.23 3.73
N LEU A 44 -13.16 7.24 4.21
CA LEU A 44 -14.61 7.30 4.15
C LEU A 44 -14.99 8.41 5.13
N ASP A 45 -14.84 9.67 4.74
CA ASP A 45 -15.53 10.78 5.40
C ASP A 45 -17.02 10.62 5.04
N PRO A 46 -17.91 10.22 5.96
CA PRO A 46 -19.32 10.01 5.63
C PRO A 46 -20.09 11.33 5.47
N LYS A 47 -19.46 12.44 5.05
CA LYS A 47 -20.05 13.78 5.10
C LYS A 47 -20.17 14.55 3.78
N ASN A 48 -19.88 13.92 2.64
CA ASN A 48 -20.22 14.48 1.33
C ASN A 48 -20.88 13.44 0.42
N ALA A 49 -21.82 12.65 0.96
CA ALA A 49 -22.91 12.12 0.14
C ALA A 49 -23.85 13.30 -0.12
N GLU A 50 -23.63 13.98 -1.24
CA GLU A 50 -24.54 14.99 -1.75
C GLU A 50 -25.96 14.44 -1.74
N HIS A 51 -26.79 15.12 -0.94
CA HIS A 51 -28.17 15.44 -1.24
C HIS A 51 -28.94 14.32 -1.94
N GLY A 52 -29.59 13.49 -1.11
CA GLY A 52 -30.50 12.44 -1.53
C GLY A 52 -31.40 12.87 -2.69
N MET A 53 -31.58 11.96 -3.62
CA MET A 53 -32.63 12.06 -4.63
C MET A 53 -33.99 11.85 -3.95
N PRO A 54 -34.93 12.81 -3.95
CA PRO A 54 -36.34 12.48 -3.92
C PRO A 54 -36.84 12.41 -5.37
N MET A 55 -36.81 11.21 -5.96
CA MET A 55 -37.71 10.92 -7.08
C MET A 55 -39.10 10.76 -6.49
N GLY A 56 -39.89 11.83 -6.51
CA GLY A 56 -41.24 11.83 -5.97
C GLY A 56 -42.01 13.09 -6.36
N ARG A 57 -42.40 13.19 -7.64
CA ARG A 57 -43.50 14.06 -8.09
C ARG A 57 -44.25 13.37 -9.24
N SER A 58 -45.42 12.82 -8.92
CA SER A 58 -46.61 12.69 -9.77
C SER A 58 -47.83 13.00 -8.91
#